data_AF-A0A370XC98-F1
#
_entry.id   AF-A0A370XC98-F1
#
_cell.length_a   1.000
_cell.length_b   1.000
_cell.length_c   1.000
_cell.angle_alpha   90.00
_cell.angle_beta   90.00
_cell.angle_gamma   90.00
#
_symmetry.space_group_name_H-M   'P 1'
#
loop_
_entity.id
_entity.type
_entity.pdbx_description
1 polymer ?
#
loop_
_entity_poly.entity_id
_entity_poly.type
_entity_poly.pdbx_seq_one_letter_code
_entity_poly.pdbx_strand_id
1 'polypeptide(L)'
;MTRTTALGTAHRNACRRLRAKGLTLRAIATQLGISHQAVARHLRGADAPATARAQRRRTIADHPERTSGDLAAALGVSRWTIARDRRALNGR
;
A
#
# COMPACT_ATOMS: atom_id res chain seq x y z
N MET A 1 16.67 3.52 19.49
CA MET A 1 15.46 4.37 19.37
C MET A 1 14.83 4.15 18.00
N THR A 2 13.94 3.17 17.85
CA THR A 2 13.27 2.90 16.54
C THR A 2 11.83 2.47 16.78
N ARG A 3 10.98 3.45 17.08
CA ARG A 3 9.52 3.29 16.98
C ARG A 3 9.05 3.90 15.67
N THR A 4 7.94 3.38 15.16
CA THR A 4 6.96 4.06 14.28
C THR A 4 6.93 3.65 12.80
N THR A 5 7.08 2.37 12.45
CA THR A 5 6.69 1.87 11.11
C THR A 5 5.20 1.50 11.04
N ALA A 6 4.67 0.84 12.08
CA ALA A 6 3.26 0.44 12.15
C ALA A 6 2.30 1.65 12.18
N LEU A 7 2.55 2.61 13.08
CA LEU A 7 1.79 3.87 13.18
C LEU A 7 1.88 4.72 11.90
N GLY A 8 3.05 4.73 11.24
CA GLY A 8 3.23 5.45 9.98
C GLY A 8 2.45 4.83 8.80
N THR A 9 2.17 3.52 8.86
CA THR A 9 1.38 2.81 7.84
C THR A 9 -0.12 3.00 8.09
N ALA A 10 -0.56 2.98 9.34
CA ALA A 10 -1.94 3.27 9.74
C ALA A 10 -2.36 4.70 9.34
N HIS A 11 -1.56 5.72 9.68
CA HIS A 11 -1.83 7.11 9.29
C HIS A 11 -1.86 7.29 7.77
N ARG A 12 -0.98 6.59 7.04
CA ARG A 12 -0.96 6.63 5.57
C ARG A 12 -2.25 6.08 4.97
N ASN A 13 -2.73 4.94 5.47
CA ASN A 13 -3.98 4.34 5.02
C ASN A 13 -5.20 5.20 5.37
N ALA A 14 -5.21 5.81 6.56
CA ALA A 14 -6.26 6.75 6.97
C ALA A 14 -6.30 8.00 6.06
N CYS A 15 -5.15 8.61 5.76
CA CYS A 15 -5.05 9.73 4.82
C CYS A 15 -5.60 9.35 3.44
N ARG A 16 -5.26 8.16 2.90
CA ARG A 16 -5.77 7.68 1.61
C ARG A 16 -7.29 7.49 1.61
N ARG A 17 -7.83 6.85 2.65
CA ARG A 17 -9.28 6.62 2.77
C ARG A 17 -10.05 7.93 2.81
N LEU A 18 -9.57 8.91 3.57
CA LEU A 18 -10.24 10.22 3.66
C LEU A 18 -10.07 11.03 2.36
N ARG A 19 -8.93 10.93 1.69
CA ARG A 19 -8.72 11.57 0.38
C ARG A 19 -9.63 10.99 -0.70
N ALA A 20 -9.82 9.66 -0.71
CA ALA A 20 -10.74 8.98 -1.61
C ALA A 20 -12.21 9.38 -1.40
N LYS A 21 -12.57 9.83 -0.19
CA LYS A 21 -13.89 10.42 0.13
C LYS A 21 -14.02 11.88 -0.32
N GLY A 22 -13.01 12.46 -0.97
CA GLY A 22 -13.03 13.84 -1.45
C GLY A 22 -12.62 14.89 -0.40
N LEU A 23 -12.18 14.50 0.80
CA LEU A 23 -11.75 15.48 1.80
C LEU A 23 -10.50 16.24 1.33
N THR A 24 -10.45 17.52 1.70
CA THR A 24 -9.27 18.37 1.50
C THR A 24 -8.17 17.98 2.49
N LEU A 25 -6.91 18.26 2.13
CA LEU A 25 -5.76 17.94 2.99
C LEU A 25 -5.87 18.59 4.38
N ARG A 26 -6.46 19.79 4.47
CA ARG A 26 -6.72 20.49 5.72
C ARG A 26 -7.77 19.77 6.58
N ALA A 27 -8.88 19.33 5.97
CA ALA A 27 -9.90 18.56 6.69
C ALA A 27 -9.35 17.22 7.20
N ILE A 28 -8.51 16.55 6.40
CA ILE A 28 -7.83 15.32 6.81
C ILE A 28 -6.89 15.56 7.99
N ALA A 29 -6.11 16.65 7.95
CA ALA A 29 -5.22 17.06 9.03
C ALA A 29 -5.97 17.29 10.35
N THR A 30 -7.06 18.07 10.30
CA THR A 30 -7.92 18.34 11.46
C THR A 30 -8.52 17.04 12.00
N GLN A 31 -9.00 16.16 11.13
CA GLN A 31 -9.65 14.91 11.54
C GLN A 31 -8.68 13.90 12.16
N LEU A 32 -7.43 13.88 11.71
CA LEU A 32 -6.42 12.94 12.20
C LEU A 32 -5.51 13.55 13.29
N GLY A 33 -5.69 14.83 13.64
CA GLY A 33 -4.86 15.51 14.62
C GLY A 33 -3.39 15.64 14.20
N ILE A 34 -3.10 15.68 12.90
CA ILE A 34 -1.74 15.79 12.36
C ILE A 34 -1.58 17.04 11.49
N SER A 35 -0.33 17.47 11.27
CA SER A 35 -0.07 18.65 10.45
C SER A 35 -0.43 18.43 8.98
N HIS A 36 -0.84 19.50 8.31
CA HIS A 36 -1.09 19.51 6.85
C HIS A 36 0.12 18.98 6.05
N GLN A 37 1.34 19.32 6.47
CA GLN A 37 2.58 18.81 5.86
C GLN A 37 2.75 17.30 6.08
N ALA A 38 2.36 16.77 7.24
CA ALA A 38 2.39 15.33 7.49
C ALA A 38 1.41 14.59 6.58
N VAL A 39 0.19 15.10 6.39
CA VAL A 39 -0.79 14.55 5.42
C VAL A 39 -0.20 14.53 4.01
N ALA A 40 0.35 15.66 3.55
CA ALA A 40 0.96 15.75 2.22
C ALA A 40 2.11 14.76 2.05
N ARG A 41 2.97 14.59 3.08
CA ARG A 41 4.06 13.61 3.07
C ARG A 41 3.54 12.17 3.04
N HIS A 42 2.49 11.85 3.79
CA HIS A 42 1.86 10.53 3.78
C HIS A 42 1.23 10.20 2.43
N LEU A 43 0.67 11.19 1.74
CA LEU A 43 0.09 11.01 0.39
C LEU A 43 1.15 10.98 -0.72
N ARG A 44 2.20 11.84 -0.65
CA ARG A 44 3.31 11.83 -1.64
C ARG A 44 3.99 10.46 -1.77
N GLY A 45 4.18 9.75 -0.65
CA GLY A 45 4.75 8.40 -0.65
C GLY A 45 3.77 7.30 -1.10
N ALA A 46 2.50 7.63 -1.31
CA ALA A 46 1.47 6.71 -1.78
C ALA A 46 1.14 6.88 -3.28
N ASP A 47 1.41 8.06 -3.86
CA ASP A 47 1.25 8.37 -5.28
C ASP A 47 2.52 8.16 -6.11
N ALA A 48 3.66 7.86 -5.49
CA ALA A 48 4.76 7.25 -6.24
C ALA A 48 4.24 5.91 -6.78
N PRO A 49 4.29 5.66 -8.10
CA PRO A 49 3.80 4.41 -8.65
C PRO A 49 4.55 3.30 -7.92
N ALA A 50 3.80 2.49 -7.16
CA ALA A 50 4.36 1.31 -6.57
C ALA A 50 5.04 0.59 -7.72
N THR A 51 6.36 0.35 -7.60
CA THR A 51 7.07 -0.39 -8.64
C THR A 51 6.25 -1.63 -8.97
N ALA A 52 6.23 -2.07 -10.22
CA ALA A 52 5.39 -3.21 -10.62
C ALA A 52 5.58 -4.41 -9.66
N ARG A 53 6.78 -4.58 -9.10
CA ARG A 53 7.08 -5.56 -8.04
C ARG A 53 6.38 -5.30 -6.70
N ALA A 54 6.41 -4.07 -6.19
CA ALA A 54 5.73 -3.70 -4.95
C ALA A 54 4.21 -3.86 -5.07
N GLN A 55 3.64 -3.47 -6.22
CA GLN A 55 2.21 -3.64 -6.48
C GLN A 55 1.83 -5.13 -6.51
N ARG A 56 2.55 -5.97 -7.25
CA ARG A 56 2.31 -7.42 -7.28
C ARG A 56 2.36 -8.06 -5.90
N ARG A 57 3.38 -7.72 -5.09
CA ARG A 57 3.53 -8.26 -3.74
C ARG A 57 2.39 -7.86 -2.82
N ARG A 58 1.93 -6.61 -2.91
CA ARG A 58 0.73 -6.15 -2.20
C ARG A 58 -0.49 -6.96 -2.63
N THR A 59 -0.72 -7.13 -3.93
CA THR A 59 -1.85 -7.94 -4.44
C THR A 59 -1.78 -9.41 -3.99
N ILE A 60 -0.60 -10.03 -3.94
CA ILE A 60 -0.41 -11.39 -3.41
C ILE A 60 -0.77 -11.46 -1.92
N ALA A 61 -0.38 -10.45 -1.14
CA ALA A 61 -0.67 -10.40 0.29
C ALA A 61 -2.14 -10.09 0.59
N ASP A 62 -2.79 -9.26 -0.23
CA ASP A 62 -4.20 -8.89 -0.10
C ASP A 62 -5.15 -10.02 -0.52
N HIS A 63 -4.66 -10.98 -1.32
CA HIS A 63 -5.44 -12.11 -1.88
C HIS A 63 -4.78 -13.48 -1.60
N PRO A 64 -4.66 -13.91 -0.34
CA PRO A 64 -4.05 -15.20 0.02
C PRO A 64 -4.78 -16.41 -0.60
N GLU A 65 -6.10 -16.29 -0.80
CA GLU A 65 -7.01 -17.29 -1.36
C GLU A 65 -6.82 -17.52 -2.86
N ARG A 66 -6.32 -16.51 -3.60
CA ARG A 66 -6.17 -16.61 -5.06
C ARG A 66 -4.94 -17.44 -5.41
N THR A 67 -5.08 -18.26 -6.46
CA THR A 67 -3.97 -19.05 -6.96
C THR A 67 -2.94 -18.14 -7.64
N SER A 68 -1.70 -18.62 -7.76
CA SER A 68 -0.68 -17.88 -8.51
C SER A 68 -1.04 -17.71 -10.00
N GLY A 69 -1.89 -18.59 -10.55
CA GLY A 69 -2.40 -18.48 -11.92
C GLY A 69 -3.40 -17.34 -12.08
N ASP A 70 -4.36 -17.23 -11.16
CA ASP A 70 -5.39 -16.18 -11.20
C ASP A 70 -4.78 -14.78 -11.04
N LEU A 71 -3.81 -14.65 -10.12
CA LEU A 71 -3.09 -13.39 -9.92
C LEU A 71 -2.22 -13.03 -11.13
N ALA A 72 -1.62 -14.03 -11.78
CA ALA A 72 -0.81 -13.82 -12.98
C ALA A 72 -1.67 -13.32 -14.15
N ALA A 73 -2.82 -13.95 -14.37
CA ALA A 73 -3.79 -13.52 -15.38
C ALA A 73 -4.32 -12.10 -15.10
N ALA A 74 -4.70 -11.81 -13.86
CA ALA A 74 -5.23 -10.50 -13.46
C ALA A 74 -4.21 -9.35 -13.60
N LEU A 75 -2.91 -9.67 -13.47
CA LEU A 75 -1.82 -8.69 -13.52
C LEU A 75 -1.08 -8.66 -14.86
N GLY A 76 -1.45 -9.53 -15.82
CA GLY A 76 -0.79 -9.64 -17.12
C GLY A 76 0.68 -10.09 -17.04
N VAL A 77 1.02 -10.94 -16.08
CA VAL A 77 2.39 -11.44 -15.87
C VAL A 77 2.45 -12.97 -15.87
N SER A 78 3.65 -13.55 -15.91
CA SER A 78 3.79 -15.00 -15.82
C SER A 78 3.48 -15.54 -14.41
N ARG A 79 2.93 -16.77 -14.34
CA ARG A 79 2.73 -17.50 -13.07
C ARG A 79 4.02 -17.63 -12.27
N TRP A 80 5.16 -17.82 -12.93
CA TRP A 80 6.47 -17.88 -12.30
C TRP A 80 6.83 -16.57 -11.58
N THR A 81 6.51 -15.41 -12.17
CA THR A 81 6.75 -14.10 -11.56
C THR A 81 6.01 -13.96 -10.23
N ILE A 82 4.73 -14.38 -10.19
CA ILE A 82 3.92 -14.37 -8.98
C ILE A 82 4.44 -15.39 -7.96
N ALA A 83 4.77 -16.60 -8.38
CA ALA A 83 5.32 -17.64 -7.50
C ALA A 83 6.65 -17.21 -6.85
N ARG A 84 7.55 -16.57 -7.62
CA ARG A 84 8.79 -15.99 -7.12
C ARG A 84 8.54 -14.89 -6.08
N ASP A 85 7.62 -13.97 -6.37
CA ASP A 85 7.26 -12.89 -5.43
C ASP A 85 6.59 -13.44 -4.16
N ARG A 86 5.77 -14.50 -4.24
CA ARG A 86 5.15 -15.19 -3.10
C ARG A 86 6.18 -15.91 -2.23
N ARG A 87 7.13 -16.63 -2.82
CA ARG A 87 8.25 -17.26 -2.09
C ARG A 87 9.07 -16.22 -1.31
N ALA A 88 9.32 -15.05 -1.90
CA ALA A 88 10.05 -13.98 -1.26
C ALA A 88 9.29 -13.32 -0.09
N LEU A 89 7.96 -13.50 0.00
CA LEU A 89 7.16 -13.05 1.14
C LEU A 89 7.15 -14.08 2.28
N ASN A 90 7.14 -15.37 1.94
CA ASN A 90 7.09 -16.47 2.93
C ASN A 90 8.46 -16.87 3.51
N GLY A 91 9.56 -16.55 2.82
CA GLY A 91 10.92 -16.87 3.27
C GLY A 91 11.54 -15.81 4.20
N ARG A 92 10.73 -15.13 5.01
CA ARG A 92 11.13 -13.98 5.82
C ARG A 92 10.74 -14.15 7.27
#